data_AF-A0A2N3Y7X0-F1
#
_entry.id   AF-A0A2N3Y7X0-F1
#
_cell.length_a   1.000
_cell.length_b   1.000
_cell.length_c   1.000
_cell.angle_alpha   90.00
_cell.angle_beta   90.00
_cell.angle_gamma   90.00
#
_symmetry.space_group_name_H-M   'P 1'
#
loop_
_entity.id
_entity.type
_entity.pdbx_description
1 polymer ?
#
loop_
_entity_poly.entity_id
_entity_poly.type
_entity_poly.pdbx_seq_one_letter_code
_entity_poly.pdbx_strand_id
1 'polypeptide(L)'
;MADAASSTARAKSMLADMPKSVVVVVGSLVVLLLGFLLLRSMSAEDVEIAGLPDHPIAPAEVGSIQIRAGDTDGVRVLIDGREVPTVDQRGARAVQAAGVPDGPHELRVVVPRSPSWLGSVTTTRMFTVDSVPPALQVEDSLRPDGPSEPVAVTGTVKDATRVEVAGKPVVPDPQGGFSAVVDRPDREVQVVATDAAGNRSERTMTVHIRHPGMRAVHLTGLAWTSDSLRESVLEMARLGKIDTIELDLKDESGEVVYDSAVPMAHQIGAVKGYYNARQVLDQLHRMGVRVVGRLVAFKDPVLGAASWNGGHPERVVQTAAGQPWTSGAYGSYAFTNFSDPVVVRYNIDIAAEAAALGFDDVLYDYVRRPDGHIEQMRIPGLTTTPEAAIADFLRQTQTEVRSRGALLGASVFGISVDRPTEIAQDIRQISRYVDYISPMVYPSHWAPGEFGVGNPNSRPYDIVVRSLAAFAKAVEGTDVQIIPWLQDFSLGVSYGPGEVAAQINAARANGMNSFLLWAPNCRYHDAALGPAG
;
A
#
# COMPACT_ATOMS: atom_id res chain seq x y z
N MET A 1 -8.27 -48.55 68.46
CA MET A 1 -8.05 -49.97 68.80
C MET A 1 -9.31 -50.51 69.47
N ALA A 2 -10.26 -51.06 68.71
CA ALA A 2 -11.35 -51.92 69.22
C ALA A 2 -12.14 -52.57 68.06
N ASP A 3 -12.22 -51.93 66.88
CA ASP A 3 -13.12 -52.38 65.80
C ASP A 3 -12.47 -53.04 64.56
N ALA A 4 -11.15 -53.02 64.41
CA ALA A 4 -10.45 -53.74 63.32
C ALA A 4 -9.94 -55.14 63.71
N ALA A 5 -9.92 -55.45 65.01
CA ALA A 5 -9.66 -56.80 65.50
C ALA A 5 -10.88 -57.74 65.27
N SER A 6 -12.08 -57.18 65.05
CA SER A 6 -13.31 -57.95 64.81
C SER A 6 -13.52 -58.30 63.33
N SER A 7 -13.04 -57.48 62.39
CA SER A 7 -13.16 -57.76 60.95
C SER A 7 -12.19 -58.85 60.48
N THR A 8 -10.99 -58.91 61.08
CA THR A 8 -9.98 -59.94 60.80
C THR A 8 -10.36 -61.33 61.35
N ALA A 9 -11.14 -61.39 62.43
CA ALA A 9 -11.67 -62.65 62.97
C ALA A 9 -12.84 -63.21 62.15
N ARG A 10 -13.75 -62.35 61.65
CA ARG A 10 -14.87 -62.78 60.78
C ARG A 10 -14.41 -63.27 59.40
N ALA A 11 -13.39 -62.64 58.82
CA ALA A 11 -12.81 -63.08 57.55
C ALA A 11 -12.17 -64.48 57.66
N LYS A 12 -11.45 -64.75 58.76
CA LYS A 12 -10.84 -66.08 59.03
C LYS A 12 -11.86 -67.20 59.19
N SER A 13 -13.04 -66.91 59.75
CA SER A 13 -14.11 -67.89 59.91
C SER A 13 -14.81 -68.22 58.59
N MET A 14 -15.08 -67.24 57.74
CA MET A 14 -15.73 -67.50 56.44
C MET A 14 -14.83 -68.27 55.45
N LEU A 15 -13.51 -68.11 55.56
CA LEU A 15 -12.54 -68.83 54.72
C LEU A 15 -12.29 -70.28 55.17
N ALA A 16 -12.63 -70.64 56.42
CA ALA A 16 -12.39 -71.98 56.98
C ALA A 16 -13.43 -73.03 56.56
N ASP A 17 -14.67 -72.62 56.24
CA ASP A 17 -15.77 -73.51 55.81
C ASP A 17 -15.98 -73.55 54.29
N MET A 18 -15.16 -72.86 53.51
CA MET A 18 -15.22 -72.92 52.05
C MET A 18 -14.54 -74.20 51.53
N PRO A 19 -15.15 -74.92 50.55
CA PRO A 19 -14.51 -76.07 49.92
C PRO A 19 -13.13 -75.67 49.39
N LYS A 20 -12.11 -76.53 49.58
CA LYS A 20 -10.71 -76.23 49.18
C LYS A 20 -10.59 -75.78 47.71
N SER A 21 -11.49 -76.22 46.84
CA SER A 21 -11.59 -75.77 45.44
C SER A 21 -11.92 -74.27 45.32
N VAL A 22 -12.76 -73.71 46.18
CA VAL A 22 -13.16 -72.30 46.14
C VAL A 22 -12.07 -71.39 46.70
N VAL A 23 -11.34 -71.81 47.74
CA VAL A 23 -10.18 -71.06 48.26
C VAL A 23 -9.05 -70.98 47.22
N VAL A 24 -8.80 -72.08 46.49
CA VAL A 24 -7.84 -72.09 45.38
C VAL A 24 -8.34 -71.20 44.23
N VAL A 25 -9.62 -71.28 43.85
CA VAL A 25 -10.19 -70.43 42.78
C VAL A 25 -10.16 -68.94 43.14
N VAL A 26 -10.49 -68.56 44.38
CA VAL A 26 -10.44 -67.16 44.84
C VAL A 26 -8.99 -66.69 44.95
N GLY A 27 -8.06 -67.51 45.46
CA GLY A 27 -6.64 -67.20 45.49
C GLY A 27 -6.04 -67.03 44.09
N SER A 28 -6.38 -67.91 43.15
CA SER A 28 -5.99 -67.83 41.75
C SER A 28 -6.60 -66.61 41.06
N LEU A 29 -7.86 -66.26 41.35
CA LEU A 29 -8.50 -65.04 40.86
C LEU A 29 -7.83 -63.77 41.39
N VAL A 30 -7.43 -63.76 42.67
CA VAL A 30 -6.71 -62.62 43.27
C VAL A 30 -5.30 -62.50 42.68
N VAL A 31 -4.60 -63.61 42.46
CA VAL A 31 -3.28 -63.60 41.79
C VAL A 31 -3.40 -63.23 40.30
N LEU A 32 -4.46 -63.67 39.62
CA LEU A 32 -4.76 -63.26 38.24
C LEU A 32 -5.20 -61.80 38.18
N LEU A 33 -5.93 -61.28 39.18
CA LEU A 33 -6.35 -59.89 39.26
C LEU A 33 -5.18 -58.98 39.64
N LEU A 34 -4.34 -59.37 40.59
CA LEU A 34 -3.09 -58.69 40.91
C LEU A 34 -2.12 -58.77 39.74
N GLY A 35 -2.01 -59.93 39.09
CA GLY A 35 -1.23 -60.13 37.87
C GLY A 35 -1.75 -59.31 36.72
N PHE A 36 -3.07 -59.19 36.55
CA PHE A 36 -3.73 -58.34 35.56
C PHE A 36 -3.60 -56.85 35.90
N LEU A 37 -3.69 -56.46 37.17
CA LEU A 37 -3.44 -55.09 37.64
C LEU A 37 -1.97 -54.69 37.50
N LEU A 38 -1.04 -55.62 37.75
CA LEU A 38 0.39 -55.46 37.46
C LEU A 38 0.64 -55.43 35.96
N LEU A 39 0.01 -56.28 35.15
CA LEU A 39 0.08 -56.25 33.69
C LEU A 39 -0.51 -54.96 33.12
N ARG A 40 -1.56 -54.41 33.74
CA ARG A 40 -2.20 -53.15 33.38
C ARG A 40 -1.46 -51.92 33.90
N SER A 41 -0.67 -52.04 34.97
CA SER A 41 0.32 -51.03 35.34
C SER A 41 1.60 -51.15 34.51
N MET A 42 1.83 -52.29 33.85
CA MET A 42 2.93 -52.52 32.92
C MET A 42 2.56 -52.23 31.46
N SER A 43 1.27 -52.13 31.11
CA SER A 43 0.85 -51.57 29.83
C SER A 43 1.20 -50.10 29.85
N ALA A 44 2.14 -49.71 28.99
CA ALA A 44 2.77 -48.41 28.94
C ALA A 44 1.78 -47.28 29.24
N GLU A 45 2.11 -46.42 30.20
CA GLU A 45 1.60 -45.06 30.16
C GLU A 45 2.09 -44.49 28.83
N ASP A 46 1.19 -44.38 27.85
CA ASP A 46 1.53 -43.92 26.52
C ASP A 46 2.05 -42.48 26.62
N VAL A 47 3.35 -42.32 26.36
CA VAL A 47 3.97 -41.00 26.23
C VAL A 47 3.50 -40.41 24.91
N GLU A 48 2.61 -39.44 24.99
CA GLU A 48 2.12 -38.69 23.83
C GLU A 48 3.03 -37.47 23.61
N ILE A 49 3.52 -37.33 22.38
CA ILE A 49 4.32 -36.19 21.93
C ILE A 49 3.48 -35.45 20.89
N ALA A 50 3.07 -34.23 21.22
CA ALA A 50 2.31 -33.33 20.34
C ALA A 50 3.18 -32.14 19.91
N GLY A 51 2.82 -31.49 18.80
CA GLY A 51 3.59 -30.35 18.26
C GLY A 51 4.83 -30.75 17.47
N LEU A 52 4.95 -32.02 17.08
CA LEU A 52 5.99 -32.54 16.18
C LEU A 52 5.33 -33.17 14.95
N PRO A 53 5.17 -32.42 13.84
CA PRO A 53 4.64 -32.95 12.59
C PRO A 53 5.67 -33.79 11.83
N ASP A 54 5.22 -34.51 10.80
CA ASP A 54 6.07 -35.31 9.90
C ASP A 54 6.84 -34.47 8.86
N HIS A 55 6.88 -33.14 9.04
CA HIS A 55 7.60 -32.20 8.19
C HIS A 55 8.56 -31.34 9.03
N PRO A 56 9.53 -30.64 8.41
CA PRO A 56 10.37 -29.69 9.11
C PRO A 56 9.55 -28.63 9.85
N ILE A 57 10.07 -28.11 10.96
CA ILE A 57 9.48 -27.04 11.75
C ILE A 57 10.46 -25.87 11.90
N ALA A 58 9.94 -24.65 12.03
CA ALA A 58 10.79 -23.49 12.29
C ALA A 58 11.41 -23.56 13.69
N PRO A 59 12.60 -22.98 13.94
CA PRO A 59 13.24 -22.98 15.26
C PRO A 59 12.35 -22.45 16.39
N ALA A 60 11.46 -21.50 16.10
CA ALA A 60 10.52 -20.94 17.07
C ALA A 60 9.43 -21.94 17.50
N GLU A 61 9.12 -22.93 16.66
CA GLU A 61 8.07 -23.92 16.91
C GLU A 61 8.55 -25.09 17.78
N VAL A 62 9.87 -25.24 18.01
CA VAL A 62 10.40 -26.24 18.95
C VAL A 62 9.83 -26.03 20.36
N GLY A 63 9.53 -24.79 20.74
CA GLY A 63 8.87 -24.47 22.01
C GLY A 63 7.40 -24.92 22.10
N SER A 64 6.79 -25.29 20.98
CA SER A 64 5.41 -25.79 20.92
C SER A 64 5.30 -27.30 21.15
N ILE A 65 6.43 -28.00 21.23
CA ILE A 65 6.48 -29.44 21.51
C ILE A 65 5.94 -29.68 22.93
N GLN A 66 4.87 -30.46 23.02
CA GLN A 66 4.23 -30.83 24.27
C GLN A 66 4.35 -32.31 24.53
N ILE A 67 4.73 -32.67 25.75
CA ILE A 67 4.88 -34.04 26.20
C ILE A 67 3.83 -34.32 27.27
N ARG A 68 3.01 -35.33 27.04
CA ARG A 68 2.03 -35.84 28.00
C ARG A 68 2.40 -37.25 28.41
N ALA A 69 2.39 -37.50 29.71
CA ALA A 69 2.66 -38.80 30.33
C ALA A 69 1.75 -38.96 31.55
N GLY A 70 1.49 -40.19 31.98
CA GLY A 70 0.65 -40.48 33.14
C GLY A 70 1.27 -39.96 34.45
N ASP A 71 2.55 -40.26 34.66
CA ASP A 71 3.40 -39.64 35.69
C ASP A 71 4.33 -38.58 35.05
N THR A 72 4.23 -37.34 35.52
CA THR A 72 5.04 -36.21 35.01
C THR A 72 6.22 -35.87 35.93
N ASP A 73 6.37 -36.57 37.06
CA ASP A 73 7.50 -36.40 37.98
C ASP A 73 8.72 -37.16 37.47
N GLY A 74 9.86 -36.45 37.38
CA GLY A 74 11.12 -37.02 36.90
C GLY A 74 11.19 -37.28 35.39
N VAL A 75 10.24 -36.77 34.59
CA VAL A 75 10.33 -36.77 33.12
C VAL A 75 11.54 -35.97 32.67
N ARG A 76 12.39 -36.59 31.86
CA ARG A 76 13.56 -35.95 31.26
C ARG A 76 13.37 -35.86 29.76
N VAL A 77 13.63 -34.69 29.20
CA VAL A 77 13.51 -34.43 27.77
C VAL A 77 14.88 -34.07 27.26
N LEU A 78 15.34 -34.78 26.24
CA LEU A 78 16.64 -34.56 25.63
C LEU A 78 16.46 -34.26 24.14
N ILE A 79 17.22 -33.29 23.65
CA ILE A 79 17.43 -33.04 22.22
C ILE A 79 18.89 -33.36 21.92
N ASP A 80 19.14 -34.32 21.04
CA ASP A 80 20.48 -34.82 20.68
C ASP A 80 21.33 -35.21 21.90
N GLY A 81 20.68 -35.83 22.89
CA GLY A 81 21.32 -36.25 24.14
C GLY A 81 21.61 -35.14 25.13
N ARG A 82 21.26 -33.87 24.85
CA ARG A 82 21.31 -32.76 25.80
C ARG A 82 19.95 -32.54 26.44
N GLU A 83 19.92 -32.54 27.77
CA GLU A 83 18.68 -32.32 28.52
C GLU A 83 18.21 -30.87 28.35
N VAL A 84 16.95 -30.70 27.95
CA VAL A 84 16.31 -29.41 27.74
C VAL A 84 15.27 -29.15 28.83
N PRO A 85 15.18 -27.91 29.34
CA PRO A 85 14.20 -27.58 30.36
C PRO A 85 12.78 -27.74 29.80
N THR A 86 11.85 -28.10 30.68
CA THR A 86 10.42 -28.13 30.36
C THR A 86 9.62 -27.38 31.41
N VAL A 87 8.50 -26.80 30.99
CA VAL A 87 7.57 -26.11 31.89
C VAL A 87 6.22 -26.80 31.82
N ASP A 88 5.60 -27.00 32.99
CA ASP A 88 4.24 -27.54 33.05
C ASP A 88 3.24 -26.50 32.55
N GLN A 89 2.45 -26.89 31.56
CA GLN A 89 1.35 -26.13 30.99
C GLN A 89 0.11 -27.01 30.95
N ARG A 90 -0.79 -26.84 31.93
CA ARG A 90 -2.12 -27.48 31.98
C ARG A 90 -2.07 -29.02 31.85
N GLY A 91 -1.11 -29.68 32.51
CA GLY A 91 -0.99 -31.15 32.49
C GLY A 91 -0.16 -31.71 31.33
N ALA A 92 0.62 -30.86 30.66
CA ALA A 92 1.62 -31.25 29.66
C ALA A 92 2.94 -30.52 29.94
N ARG A 93 4.07 -31.16 29.68
CA ARG A 93 5.40 -30.55 29.76
C ARG A 93 5.74 -29.93 28.40
N ALA A 94 5.79 -28.60 28.32
CA ALA A 94 6.20 -27.86 27.13
C ALA A 94 7.74 -27.73 27.09
N VAL A 95 8.35 -28.01 25.95
CA VAL A 95 9.81 -27.90 25.75
C VAL A 95 10.23 -26.43 25.74
N GLN A 96 11.31 -26.10 26.45
CA GLN A 96 11.94 -24.78 26.41
C GLN A 96 13.34 -24.89 25.82
N ALA A 97 13.39 -25.06 24.50
CA ALA A 97 14.64 -25.10 23.75
C ALA A 97 14.67 -23.95 22.76
N ALA A 98 15.48 -22.93 23.06
CA ALA A 98 15.81 -21.86 22.12
C ALA A 98 17.13 -22.17 21.42
N GLY A 99 17.22 -21.88 20.12
CA GLY A 99 18.46 -22.01 19.36
C GLY A 99 18.87 -23.46 19.06
N VAL A 100 17.90 -24.35 18.83
CA VAL A 100 18.17 -25.64 18.18
C VAL A 100 18.68 -25.32 16.75
N PRO A 101 19.87 -25.83 16.35
CA PRO A 101 20.40 -25.59 15.00
C PRO A 101 19.50 -26.14 13.89
N ASP A 102 19.76 -25.78 12.64
CA ASP A 102 19.09 -26.42 11.51
C ASP A 102 19.62 -27.84 11.30
N GLY A 103 18.73 -28.74 10.89
CA GLY A 103 19.03 -30.13 10.56
C GLY A 103 18.16 -31.14 11.31
N PRO A 104 18.48 -32.44 11.16
CA PRO A 104 17.76 -33.51 11.85
C PRO A 104 18.18 -33.57 13.32
N HIS A 105 17.18 -33.72 14.19
CA HIS A 105 17.33 -33.80 15.64
C HIS A 105 16.60 -35.02 16.19
N GLU A 106 17.15 -35.59 17.26
CA GLU A 106 16.51 -36.63 18.04
C GLU A 106 15.87 -36.03 19.30
N LEU A 107 14.54 -36.07 19.38
CA LEU A 107 13.82 -35.85 20.64
C LEU A 107 13.71 -37.17 21.38
N ARG A 108 14.28 -37.23 22.58
CA ARG A 108 14.19 -38.38 23.48
C ARG A 108 13.49 -38.00 24.78
N VAL A 109 12.36 -38.63 25.04
CA VAL A 109 11.60 -38.47 26.29
C VAL A 109 11.82 -39.70 27.15
N VAL A 110 12.33 -39.50 28.36
CA VAL A 110 12.58 -40.56 29.34
C VAL A 110 11.65 -40.36 30.53
N VAL A 111 10.72 -41.29 30.71
CA VAL A 111 9.74 -41.30 31.80
C VAL A 111 10.08 -42.42 32.77
N PRO A 112 10.40 -42.15 34.05
CA PRO A 112 10.64 -43.20 35.03
C PRO A 112 9.35 -43.98 35.30
N ARG A 113 9.44 -45.32 35.42
CA ARG A 113 8.29 -46.12 35.83
C ARG A 113 8.14 -46.07 37.35
N SER A 114 6.91 -46.03 37.82
CA SER A 114 6.58 -46.17 39.23
C SER A 114 6.09 -47.60 39.51
N PRO A 115 6.68 -48.34 40.47
CA PRO A 115 7.86 -48.01 41.30
C PRO A 115 9.21 -48.07 40.54
N SER A 116 10.16 -47.19 40.92
CA SER A 116 11.42 -46.87 40.21
C SER A 116 12.35 -48.03 39.85
N TRP A 117 12.23 -49.18 40.51
CA TRP A 117 13.00 -50.39 40.20
C TRP A 117 12.57 -51.06 38.88
N LEU A 118 11.43 -50.65 38.30
CA LEU A 118 10.95 -51.07 36.98
C LEU A 118 11.63 -50.32 35.80
N GLY A 119 12.62 -49.47 36.09
CA GLY A 119 13.38 -48.72 35.10
C GLY A 119 12.61 -47.54 34.52
N SER A 120 12.87 -47.21 33.25
CA SER A 120 12.19 -46.12 32.54
C SER A 120 11.61 -46.58 31.20
N VAL A 121 10.61 -45.84 30.73
CA VAL A 121 10.15 -45.87 29.34
C VAL A 121 10.92 -44.78 28.59
N THR A 122 11.43 -45.11 27.40
CA THR A 122 12.02 -44.13 26.49
C THR A 122 11.18 -44.09 25.22
N THR A 123 10.74 -42.91 24.85
CA THR A 123 10.12 -42.64 23.54
C THR A 123 11.04 -41.72 22.77
N THR A 124 11.35 -42.09 21.52
CA THR A 124 12.18 -41.31 20.62
C THR A 124 11.38 -40.87 19.40
N ARG A 125 11.55 -39.62 18.99
CA ARG A 125 11.02 -39.05 17.75
C ARG A 125 12.12 -38.26 17.04
N MET A 126 12.24 -38.47 15.74
CA MET A 126 13.07 -37.63 14.90
C MET A 126 12.25 -36.42 14.46
N PHE A 127 12.86 -35.26 14.39
CA PHE A 127 12.29 -34.07 13.79
C PHE A 127 13.38 -33.30 13.06
N THR A 128 13.00 -32.39 12.17
CA THR A 128 13.95 -31.53 11.44
C THR A 128 13.63 -30.08 11.77
N VAL A 129 14.66 -29.32 12.11
CA VAL A 129 14.56 -27.87 12.24
C VAL A 129 15.07 -27.24 10.96
N ASP A 130 14.31 -26.30 10.42
CA ASP A 130 14.68 -25.55 9.22
C ASP A 130 14.35 -24.07 9.42
N SER A 131 15.38 -23.22 9.36
CA SER A 131 15.26 -21.77 9.48
C SER A 131 15.40 -21.03 8.15
N VAL A 132 15.68 -21.74 7.05
CA VAL A 132 16.03 -21.14 5.78
C VAL A 132 14.76 -20.92 4.94
N PRO A 133 14.38 -19.67 4.65
CA PRO A 133 13.19 -19.43 3.84
C PRO A 133 13.40 -19.86 2.39
N PRO A 134 12.29 -20.19 1.67
CA PRO A 134 12.37 -20.64 0.29
C PRO A 134 13.00 -19.57 -0.62
N ALA A 135 13.82 -19.97 -1.59
CA ALA A 135 14.44 -19.02 -2.51
C ALA A 135 13.42 -18.55 -3.55
N LEU A 136 13.06 -17.26 -3.53
CA LEU A 136 12.07 -16.64 -4.42
C LEU A 136 12.72 -15.63 -5.38
N GLN A 137 12.49 -15.80 -6.68
CA GLN A 137 12.93 -14.86 -7.71
C GLN A 137 11.75 -14.40 -8.56
N VAL A 138 11.58 -13.09 -8.66
CA VAL A 138 10.62 -12.39 -9.52
C VAL A 138 11.29 -11.13 -10.06
N GLU A 139 10.74 -10.53 -11.11
CA GLU A 139 11.16 -9.20 -11.56
C GLU A 139 10.86 -8.14 -10.50
N ASP A 140 11.52 -6.97 -10.58
CA ASP A 140 11.29 -5.89 -9.62
C ASP A 140 10.06 -5.02 -9.98
N SER A 141 9.60 -5.09 -11.23
CA SER A 141 8.52 -4.24 -11.73
C SER A 141 7.63 -4.91 -12.77
N LEU A 142 6.40 -4.42 -12.87
CA LEU A 142 5.38 -4.83 -13.83
C LEU A 142 4.95 -3.63 -14.67
N ARG A 143 4.65 -3.84 -15.96
CA ARG A 143 4.38 -2.75 -16.93
C ARG A 143 3.13 -3.04 -17.78
N PRO A 144 1.92 -2.97 -17.22
CA PRO A 144 0.68 -3.08 -18.00
C PRO A 144 0.46 -1.83 -18.86
N ASP A 145 -0.30 -1.99 -19.95
CA ASP A 145 -0.64 -0.89 -20.89
C ASP A 145 -1.63 0.11 -20.29
N GLY A 146 -2.32 -0.24 -19.21
CA GLY A 146 -3.28 0.62 -18.53
C GLY A 146 -3.61 0.15 -17.10
N PRO A 147 -4.31 0.99 -16.30
CA PRO A 147 -4.66 0.69 -14.91
C PRO A 147 -5.66 -0.47 -14.75
N SER A 148 -6.44 -0.77 -15.80
CA SER A 148 -7.39 -1.90 -15.80
C SER A 148 -6.90 -3.11 -16.60
N GLU A 149 -5.67 -3.07 -17.11
CA GLU A 149 -5.14 -4.14 -17.94
C GLU A 149 -4.51 -5.25 -17.09
N PRO A 150 -4.75 -6.53 -17.43
CA PRO A 150 -4.19 -7.65 -16.71
C PRO A 150 -2.67 -7.72 -16.90
N VAL A 151 -1.97 -8.21 -15.87
CA VAL A 151 -0.53 -8.44 -15.95
C VAL A 151 -0.18 -9.87 -15.54
N ALA A 152 0.74 -10.49 -16.28
CA ALA A 152 1.30 -11.78 -15.91
C ALA A 152 2.48 -11.57 -14.96
N VAL A 153 2.38 -12.14 -13.76
CA VAL A 153 3.48 -12.28 -12.81
C VAL A 153 4.14 -13.62 -13.04
N THR A 154 5.43 -13.61 -13.33
CA THR A 154 6.23 -14.82 -13.50
C THR A 154 7.42 -14.82 -12.55
N GLY A 155 7.79 -16.00 -12.07
CA GLY A 155 8.95 -16.16 -11.22
C GLY A 155 9.38 -17.60 -11.07
N THR A 156 10.42 -17.80 -10.27
CA THR A 156 10.88 -19.12 -9.85
C THR A 156 10.93 -19.18 -8.33
N VAL A 157 10.64 -20.36 -7.80
CA VAL A 157 10.73 -20.66 -6.38
C VAL A 157 11.47 -21.96 -6.17
N LYS A 158 12.26 -22.05 -5.10
CA LYS A 158 12.89 -23.28 -4.65
C LYS A 158 12.53 -23.54 -3.21
N ASP A 159 12.30 -24.81 -2.88
CA ASP A 159 12.06 -25.30 -1.52
C ASP A 159 10.77 -24.72 -0.89
N ALA A 160 9.79 -24.32 -1.70
CA ALA A 160 8.47 -23.86 -1.24
C ALA A 160 7.39 -24.93 -1.40
N THR A 161 6.46 -24.98 -0.44
CA THR A 161 5.24 -25.81 -0.50
C THR A 161 4.03 -25.00 -0.98
N ARG A 162 4.08 -23.68 -0.82
CA ARG A 162 3.00 -22.75 -1.17
C ARG A 162 3.58 -21.47 -1.76
N VAL A 163 2.99 -21.02 -2.87
CA VAL A 163 3.25 -19.70 -3.45
C VAL A 163 1.95 -18.94 -3.55
N GLU A 164 1.98 -17.66 -3.23
CA GLU A 164 0.88 -16.72 -3.44
C GLU A 164 1.33 -15.54 -4.26
N VAL A 165 0.49 -15.10 -5.20
CA VAL A 165 0.65 -13.86 -5.96
C VAL A 165 -0.57 -13.01 -5.70
N ALA A 166 -0.39 -11.77 -5.23
CA ALA A 166 -1.47 -10.88 -4.81
C ALA A 166 -2.46 -11.56 -3.84
N GLY A 167 -1.94 -12.36 -2.90
CA GLY A 167 -2.74 -13.12 -1.92
C GLY A 167 -3.52 -14.32 -2.50
N LYS A 168 -3.35 -14.65 -3.79
CA LYS A 168 -3.98 -15.82 -4.42
C LYS A 168 -2.98 -16.97 -4.58
N PRO A 169 -3.34 -18.22 -4.25
CA PRO A 169 -2.43 -19.35 -4.37
C PRO A 169 -2.10 -19.66 -5.83
N VAL A 170 -0.83 -19.99 -6.09
CA VAL A 170 -0.29 -20.37 -7.40
C VAL A 170 0.46 -21.69 -7.24
N VAL A 171 0.32 -22.60 -8.20
CA VAL A 171 1.01 -23.89 -8.21
C VAL A 171 2.26 -23.78 -9.08
N PRO A 172 3.47 -23.89 -8.52
CA PRO A 172 4.69 -23.96 -9.32
C PRO A 172 4.76 -25.27 -10.11
N ASP A 173 5.47 -25.24 -11.25
CA ASP A 173 5.83 -26.42 -12.02
C ASP A 173 6.92 -27.25 -11.30
N PRO A 174 7.24 -28.47 -11.77
CA PRO A 174 8.25 -29.32 -11.15
C PRO A 174 9.68 -28.73 -11.12
N GLN A 175 9.96 -27.69 -11.93
CA GLN A 175 11.22 -26.96 -11.94
C GLN A 175 11.18 -25.72 -11.03
N GLY A 176 10.04 -25.45 -10.38
CA GLY A 176 9.82 -24.31 -9.51
C GLY A 176 9.36 -23.04 -10.23
N GLY A 177 9.13 -23.08 -11.54
CA GLY A 177 8.58 -21.96 -12.30
C GLY A 177 7.11 -21.74 -11.97
N PHE A 178 6.67 -20.49 -11.88
CA PHE A 178 5.24 -20.18 -11.71
C PHE A 178 4.84 -18.98 -12.56
N SER A 179 3.55 -18.93 -12.89
CA SER A 179 2.92 -17.79 -13.56
C SER A 179 1.51 -17.58 -13.03
N ALA A 180 1.12 -16.33 -12.81
CA ALA A 180 -0.23 -15.95 -12.42
C ALA A 180 -0.64 -14.64 -13.08
N VAL A 181 -1.90 -14.54 -13.49
CA VAL A 181 -2.48 -13.32 -14.03
C VAL A 181 -3.14 -12.53 -12.90
N VAL A 182 -2.79 -11.25 -12.80
CA VAL A 182 -3.44 -10.28 -11.92
C VAL A 182 -4.27 -9.35 -12.80
N ASP A 183 -5.59 -9.49 -12.76
CA ASP A 183 -6.51 -8.83 -13.70
C ASP A 183 -6.50 -7.29 -13.60
N ARG A 184 -6.42 -6.78 -12.37
CA ARG A 184 -6.32 -5.34 -12.07
C ARG A 184 -5.27 -5.16 -10.99
N PRO A 185 -4.00 -5.00 -11.37
CA PRO A 185 -2.93 -4.91 -10.40
C PRO A 185 -3.02 -3.60 -9.63
N ASP A 186 -2.92 -3.69 -8.30
CA ASP A 186 -2.63 -2.53 -7.45
C ASP A 186 -1.24 -1.95 -7.79
N ARG A 187 -0.84 -0.86 -7.13
CA ARG A 187 0.52 -0.32 -7.32
C ARG A 187 1.61 -1.33 -6.98
N GLU A 188 1.36 -2.20 -6.02
CA GLU A 188 2.31 -3.19 -5.54
C GLU A 188 1.68 -4.57 -5.63
N VAL A 189 2.40 -5.50 -6.24
CA VAL A 189 2.01 -6.91 -6.28
C VAL A 189 2.97 -7.69 -5.41
N GLN A 190 2.48 -8.20 -4.28
CA GLN A 190 3.26 -9.05 -3.40
C GLN A 190 3.25 -10.50 -3.90
N VAL A 191 4.43 -11.12 -3.87
CA VAL A 191 4.63 -12.54 -4.08
C VAL A 191 5.22 -13.13 -2.81
N VAL A 192 4.57 -14.17 -2.29
CA VAL A 192 4.99 -14.84 -1.06
C VAL A 192 5.21 -16.32 -1.33
N ALA A 193 6.38 -16.81 -0.95
CA ALA A 193 6.69 -18.24 -0.92
C ALA A 193 6.77 -18.70 0.53
N THR A 194 6.19 -19.85 0.85
CA THR A 194 6.23 -20.48 2.17
C THR A 194 6.68 -21.94 2.02
N ASP A 195 7.60 -22.37 2.87
CA ASP A 195 8.09 -23.76 2.90
C ASP A 195 7.24 -24.66 3.83
N ALA A 196 7.71 -25.87 4.10
CA ALA A 196 7.04 -26.81 4.99
C ALA A 196 7.20 -26.45 6.49
N ALA A 197 8.27 -25.73 6.85
CA ALA A 197 8.56 -25.26 8.21
C ALA A 197 7.83 -23.96 8.56
N GLY A 198 7.17 -23.33 7.58
CA GLY A 198 6.48 -22.06 7.75
C GLY A 198 7.37 -20.83 7.54
N ASN A 199 8.63 -20.99 7.10
CA ASN A 199 9.48 -19.85 6.75
C ASN A 199 8.96 -19.19 5.47
N ARG A 200 9.09 -17.85 5.39
CA ARG A 200 8.51 -17.06 4.31
C ARG A 200 9.57 -16.21 3.60
N SER A 201 9.49 -16.20 2.27
CA SER A 201 10.16 -15.21 1.42
C SER A 201 9.11 -14.34 0.76
N GLU A 202 9.28 -13.02 0.85
CA GLU A 202 8.38 -12.04 0.28
C GLU A 202 9.12 -11.14 -0.71
N ARG A 203 8.50 -10.89 -1.86
CA ARG A 203 8.97 -9.92 -2.86
C ARG A 203 7.81 -9.04 -3.28
N THR A 204 8.06 -7.75 -3.42
CA THR A 204 7.06 -6.77 -3.89
C THR A 204 7.49 -6.24 -5.25
N MET A 205 6.65 -6.43 -6.25
CA MET A 205 6.83 -5.87 -7.59
C MET A 205 6.09 -4.55 -7.69
N THR A 206 6.73 -3.51 -8.23
CA THR A 206 6.05 -2.21 -8.45
C THR A 206 5.41 -2.16 -9.84
N VAL A 207 4.16 -1.74 -9.90
CA VAL A 207 3.37 -1.63 -11.15
C VAL A 207 3.48 -0.22 -11.70
N HIS A 208 4.19 -0.10 -12.81
CA HIS A 208 4.42 1.14 -13.55
C HIS A 208 3.54 1.16 -14.80
N ILE A 209 2.58 2.07 -14.83
CA ILE A 209 1.71 2.27 -15.99
C ILE A 209 2.29 3.43 -16.78
N ARG A 210 2.51 3.21 -18.07
CA ARG A 210 2.93 4.28 -18.97
C ARG A 210 1.70 5.05 -19.43
N HIS A 211 1.63 6.33 -19.09
CA HIS A 211 0.69 7.27 -19.67
C HIS A 211 0.80 7.24 -21.21
N PRO A 212 -0.33 7.11 -21.96
CA PRO A 212 -0.35 6.92 -23.42
C PRO A 212 0.17 8.14 -24.20
N GLY A 213 0.28 9.27 -23.52
CA GLY A 213 0.69 10.57 -24.07
C GLY A 213 -0.51 11.51 -24.15
N MET A 214 -0.26 12.81 -24.06
CA MET A 214 -1.30 13.82 -24.26
C MET A 214 -0.73 15.10 -24.88
N ARG A 215 -1.51 15.71 -25.76
CA ARG A 215 -1.38 17.11 -26.19
C ARG A 215 -2.66 17.81 -25.74
N ALA A 216 -2.61 18.39 -24.55
CA ALA A 216 -3.79 18.90 -23.87
C ALA A 216 -3.87 20.44 -23.88
N VAL A 217 -5.09 20.94 -23.74
CA VAL A 217 -5.37 22.33 -23.37
C VAL A 217 -6.29 22.35 -22.15
N HIS A 218 -6.10 23.33 -21.28
CA HIS A 218 -6.98 23.56 -20.13
C HIS A 218 -8.31 24.19 -20.56
N LEU A 219 -9.40 23.82 -19.91
CA LEU A 219 -10.69 24.48 -20.04
C LEU A 219 -11.38 24.54 -18.68
N THR A 220 -11.74 25.74 -18.23
CA THR A 220 -12.49 25.86 -16.98
C THR A 220 -13.92 25.33 -17.13
N GLY A 221 -14.54 24.93 -16.01
CA GLY A 221 -15.96 24.55 -16.01
C GLY A 221 -16.88 25.65 -16.58
N LEU A 222 -16.58 26.93 -16.28
CA LEU A 222 -17.31 28.06 -16.87
C LEU A 222 -17.04 28.22 -18.37
N ALA A 223 -15.78 28.07 -18.80
CA ALA A 223 -15.44 28.16 -20.22
C ALA A 223 -16.13 27.07 -21.05
N TRP A 224 -16.35 25.87 -20.49
CA TRP A 224 -17.16 24.82 -21.12
C TRP A 224 -18.59 25.26 -21.43
N THR A 225 -19.18 26.12 -20.58
CA THR A 225 -20.54 26.65 -20.81
C THR A 225 -20.60 27.70 -21.92
N SER A 226 -19.47 28.24 -22.35
CA SER A 226 -19.39 29.19 -23.46
C SER A 226 -19.21 28.45 -24.79
N ASP A 227 -20.21 28.51 -25.66
CA ASP A 227 -20.11 27.93 -27.01
C ASP A 227 -18.86 28.41 -27.76
N SER A 228 -18.52 29.70 -27.63
CA SER A 228 -17.37 30.27 -28.34
C SER A 228 -16.02 29.72 -27.87
N LEU A 229 -15.85 29.47 -26.56
CA LEU A 229 -14.61 28.92 -26.01
C LEU A 229 -14.57 27.39 -26.23
N ARG A 230 -15.69 26.71 -25.94
CA ARG A 230 -15.82 25.26 -26.13
C ARG A 230 -15.60 24.86 -27.58
N GLU A 231 -16.30 25.47 -28.54
CA GLU A 231 -16.16 25.08 -29.95
C GLU A 231 -14.76 25.38 -30.51
N SER A 232 -14.09 26.44 -30.04
CA SER A 232 -12.70 26.70 -30.43
C SER A 232 -11.77 25.56 -30.00
N VAL A 233 -11.98 24.98 -28.82
CA VAL A 233 -11.21 23.82 -28.34
C VAL A 233 -11.59 22.54 -29.07
N LEU A 234 -12.89 22.29 -29.25
CA LEU A 234 -13.38 21.12 -29.98
C LEU A 234 -12.89 21.12 -31.44
N GLU A 235 -12.78 22.29 -32.06
CA GLU A 235 -12.23 22.40 -33.41
C GLU A 235 -10.74 22.01 -33.47
N MET A 236 -9.93 22.42 -32.49
CA MET A 236 -8.55 21.95 -32.40
C MET A 236 -8.46 20.42 -32.32
N ALA A 237 -9.38 19.79 -31.57
CA ALA A 237 -9.45 18.34 -31.49
C ALA A 237 -9.86 17.69 -32.81
N ARG A 238 -10.89 18.22 -33.50
CA ARG A 238 -11.31 17.74 -34.84
C ARG A 238 -10.20 17.86 -35.88
N LEU A 239 -9.38 18.90 -35.80
CA LEU A 239 -8.21 19.12 -36.65
C LEU A 239 -6.99 18.27 -36.24
N GLY A 240 -7.10 17.45 -35.19
CA GLY A 240 -6.01 16.61 -34.70
C GLY A 240 -4.82 17.39 -34.12
N LYS A 241 -5.03 18.64 -33.69
CA LYS A 241 -3.98 19.48 -33.06
C LYS A 241 -3.79 19.14 -31.59
N ILE A 242 -4.85 18.65 -30.95
CA ILE A 242 -4.90 18.17 -29.57
C ILE A 242 -5.63 16.82 -29.56
N ASP A 243 -5.31 15.98 -28.58
CA ASP A 243 -5.94 14.67 -28.36
C ASP A 243 -6.60 14.55 -26.98
N THR A 244 -6.42 15.58 -26.15
CA THR A 244 -6.81 15.57 -24.74
C THR A 244 -7.34 16.95 -24.37
N ILE A 245 -8.37 16.99 -23.53
CA ILE A 245 -8.82 18.22 -22.87
C ILE A 245 -8.64 18.03 -21.38
N GLU A 246 -7.97 18.97 -20.74
CA GLU A 246 -7.99 19.07 -19.29
C GLU A 246 -9.19 19.95 -18.90
N LEU A 247 -10.10 19.39 -18.10
CA LEU A 247 -11.32 20.05 -17.63
C LEU A 247 -11.34 20.06 -16.10
N ASP A 248 -11.60 21.22 -15.51
CA ASP A 248 -11.68 21.32 -14.05
C ASP A 248 -12.75 20.37 -13.48
N LEU A 249 -12.40 19.69 -12.39
CA LEU A 249 -13.30 19.03 -11.45
C LEU A 249 -13.62 19.97 -10.28
N LYS A 250 -12.57 20.59 -9.74
CA LYS A 250 -12.62 21.65 -8.73
C LYS A 250 -11.45 22.59 -8.94
N ASP A 251 -11.75 23.87 -9.06
CA ASP A 251 -10.74 24.91 -9.32
C ASP A 251 -10.24 25.56 -8.01
N GLU A 252 -9.36 26.54 -8.16
CA GLU A 252 -8.70 27.20 -7.04
C GLU A 252 -9.58 28.18 -6.25
N SER A 253 -10.85 28.33 -6.63
CA SER A 253 -11.89 28.96 -5.82
C SER A 253 -12.53 27.98 -4.82
N GLY A 254 -12.25 26.67 -4.94
CA GLY A 254 -12.84 25.63 -4.10
C GLY A 254 -14.22 25.17 -4.58
N GLU A 255 -14.66 25.63 -5.76
CA GLU A 255 -15.92 25.23 -6.37
C GLU A 255 -15.77 23.90 -7.12
N VAL A 256 -16.66 22.96 -6.87
CA VAL A 256 -16.80 21.71 -7.64
C VAL A 256 -17.69 22.01 -8.84
N VAL A 257 -17.09 21.99 -10.04
CA VAL A 257 -17.70 22.61 -11.23
C VAL A 257 -18.67 21.68 -11.99
N TYR A 258 -18.81 20.44 -11.58
CA TYR A 258 -19.81 19.49 -12.10
C TYR A 258 -20.79 19.08 -11.00
N ASP A 259 -21.87 18.39 -11.39
CA ASP A 259 -22.88 17.86 -10.46
C ASP A 259 -22.34 16.62 -9.72
N SER A 260 -21.45 16.85 -8.75
CA SER A 260 -20.85 15.82 -7.89
C SER A 260 -21.85 15.25 -6.90
N ALA A 261 -21.73 13.97 -6.55
CA ALA A 261 -22.50 13.33 -5.48
C ALA A 261 -21.72 13.23 -4.15
N VAL A 262 -20.51 13.79 -4.06
CA VAL A 262 -19.70 13.76 -2.84
C VAL A 262 -20.40 14.50 -1.70
N PRO A 263 -20.76 13.83 -0.59
CA PRO A 263 -21.59 14.44 0.46
C PRO A 263 -21.02 15.73 1.07
N MET A 264 -19.70 15.76 1.30
CA MET A 264 -19.03 16.93 1.86
C MET A 264 -19.09 18.13 0.91
N ALA A 265 -19.00 17.92 -0.42
CA ALA A 265 -19.11 19.00 -1.41
C ALA A 265 -20.49 19.68 -1.33
N HIS A 266 -21.55 18.90 -1.17
CA HIS A 266 -22.92 19.41 -0.96
C HIS A 266 -23.05 20.14 0.37
N GLN A 267 -22.54 19.54 1.45
CA GLN A 267 -22.65 20.09 2.80
C GLN A 267 -22.03 21.48 2.90
N ILE A 268 -20.92 21.73 2.21
CA ILE A 268 -20.22 23.03 2.23
C ILE A 268 -20.67 23.98 1.10
N GLY A 269 -21.59 23.55 0.24
CA GLY A 269 -22.08 24.37 -0.89
C GLY A 269 -21.07 24.57 -2.03
N ALA A 270 -20.10 23.65 -2.18
CA ALA A 270 -19.06 23.71 -3.21
C ALA A 270 -19.59 23.33 -4.60
N VAL A 271 -20.63 22.49 -4.69
CA VAL A 271 -21.18 21.99 -5.97
C VAL A 271 -21.87 23.13 -6.74
N LYS A 272 -21.41 23.41 -7.96
CA LYS A 272 -21.99 24.42 -8.86
C LYS A 272 -22.70 23.84 -10.08
N GLY A 273 -22.28 22.67 -10.55
CA GLY A 273 -22.94 21.99 -11.66
C GLY A 273 -22.90 22.77 -12.98
N TYR A 274 -21.77 23.41 -13.29
CA TYR A 274 -21.58 24.12 -14.57
C TYR A 274 -21.71 23.20 -15.79
N TYR A 275 -21.37 21.90 -15.64
CA TYR A 275 -21.60 20.90 -16.69
C TYR A 275 -22.01 19.54 -16.11
N ASN A 276 -22.64 18.72 -16.96
CA ASN A 276 -22.91 17.31 -16.66
C ASN A 276 -21.72 16.44 -17.08
N ALA A 277 -20.99 15.89 -16.11
CA ALA A 277 -19.74 15.15 -16.37
C ALA A 277 -19.93 13.97 -17.34
N ARG A 278 -20.96 13.13 -17.16
CA ARG A 278 -21.19 11.98 -18.05
C ARG A 278 -21.44 12.41 -19.49
N GLN A 279 -22.28 13.44 -19.70
CA GLN A 279 -22.57 13.95 -21.03
C GLN A 279 -21.31 14.49 -21.73
N VAL A 280 -20.46 15.20 -20.98
CA VAL A 280 -19.20 15.75 -21.49
C VAL A 280 -18.21 14.64 -21.83
N LEU A 281 -18.01 13.69 -20.93
CA LEU A 281 -17.14 12.52 -21.16
C LEU A 281 -17.60 11.74 -22.40
N ASP A 282 -18.90 11.41 -22.48
CA ASP A 282 -19.49 10.73 -23.63
C ASP A 282 -19.27 11.49 -24.94
N GLN A 283 -19.37 12.83 -24.91
CA GLN A 283 -19.13 13.67 -26.08
C GLN A 283 -17.66 13.61 -26.52
N LEU A 284 -16.73 13.80 -25.58
CA LEU A 284 -15.30 13.87 -25.88
C LEU A 284 -14.74 12.51 -26.28
N HIS A 285 -15.12 11.43 -25.59
CA HIS A 285 -14.70 10.08 -25.94
C HIS A 285 -15.22 9.63 -27.30
N ARG A 286 -16.46 10.01 -27.70
CA ARG A 286 -16.95 9.76 -29.07
C ARG A 286 -16.13 10.47 -30.14
N MET A 287 -15.47 11.58 -29.79
CA MET A 287 -14.54 12.30 -30.66
C MET A 287 -13.12 11.71 -30.63
N GLY A 288 -12.87 10.67 -29.82
CA GLY A 288 -11.53 10.12 -29.60
C GLY A 288 -10.64 11.01 -28.73
N VAL A 289 -11.22 11.94 -27.95
CA VAL A 289 -10.52 12.89 -27.09
C VAL A 289 -10.48 12.36 -25.67
N ARG A 290 -9.29 12.29 -25.06
CA ARG A 290 -9.12 11.94 -23.63
C ARG A 290 -9.51 13.12 -22.74
N VAL A 291 -9.92 12.84 -21.51
CA VAL A 291 -10.32 13.87 -20.55
C VAL A 291 -9.53 13.74 -19.26
N VAL A 292 -8.73 14.77 -18.95
CA VAL A 292 -8.00 14.90 -17.69
C VAL A 292 -8.83 15.79 -16.76
N GLY A 293 -9.21 15.29 -15.58
CA GLY A 293 -9.92 16.06 -14.58
C GLY A 293 -8.96 16.80 -13.65
N ARG A 294 -8.85 18.13 -13.73
CA ARG A 294 -8.02 18.90 -12.77
C ARG A 294 -8.72 19.09 -11.44
N LEU A 295 -8.01 18.75 -10.37
CA LEU A 295 -8.52 18.86 -9.01
C LEU A 295 -7.58 19.69 -8.14
N VAL A 296 -7.96 20.93 -7.83
CA VAL A 296 -7.21 21.76 -6.88
C VAL A 296 -7.44 21.24 -5.46
N ALA A 297 -6.39 20.71 -4.81
CA ALA A 297 -6.51 20.00 -3.55
C ALA A 297 -6.60 20.94 -2.34
N PHE A 298 -5.48 21.52 -1.91
CA PHE A 298 -5.39 22.17 -0.59
C PHE A 298 -5.58 23.68 -0.63
N LYS A 299 -5.51 24.30 -1.81
CA LYS A 299 -5.90 25.70 -2.00
C LYS A 299 -7.40 25.80 -2.21
N ASP A 300 -8.17 25.63 -1.13
CA ASP A 300 -9.62 25.45 -1.13
C ASP A 300 -10.29 26.36 -0.08
N PRO A 301 -10.64 27.61 -0.45
CA PRO A 301 -11.24 28.56 0.48
C PRO A 301 -12.69 28.20 0.88
N VAL A 302 -13.42 27.42 0.06
CA VAL A 302 -14.78 26.97 0.40
C VAL A 302 -14.72 25.97 1.56
N LEU A 303 -13.89 24.93 1.44
CA LEU A 303 -13.68 23.96 2.51
C LEU A 303 -13.02 24.62 3.73
N GLY A 304 -12.04 25.50 3.51
CA GLY A 304 -11.34 26.20 4.58
C GLY A 304 -12.28 27.06 5.43
N ALA A 305 -13.14 27.86 4.78
CA ALA A 305 -14.11 28.70 5.47
C ALA A 305 -15.18 27.86 6.18
N ALA A 306 -15.71 26.82 5.51
CA ALA A 306 -16.70 25.93 6.11
C ALA A 306 -16.14 25.21 7.35
N SER A 307 -14.90 24.75 7.29
CA SER A 307 -14.25 24.07 8.41
C SER A 307 -14.02 25.02 9.57
N TRP A 308 -13.45 26.20 9.31
CA TRP A 308 -13.19 27.19 10.36
C TRP A 308 -14.48 27.64 11.05
N ASN A 309 -15.48 28.06 10.27
CA ASN A 309 -16.75 28.55 10.80
C ASN A 309 -17.58 27.45 11.45
N GLY A 310 -17.39 26.19 11.04
CA GLY A 310 -18.01 25.00 11.63
C GLY A 310 -17.35 24.53 12.93
N GLY A 311 -16.33 25.23 13.44
CA GLY A 311 -15.66 24.86 14.69
C GLY A 311 -14.61 23.75 14.53
N HIS A 312 -14.07 23.58 13.32
CA HIS A 312 -13.03 22.60 12.97
C HIS A 312 -11.72 23.28 12.57
N PRO A 313 -11.07 24.05 13.47
CA PRO A 313 -9.84 24.78 13.15
C PRO A 313 -8.68 23.84 12.80
N GLU A 314 -8.70 22.59 13.25
CA GLU A 314 -7.70 21.57 12.90
C GLU A 314 -7.61 21.27 11.39
N ARG A 315 -8.66 21.58 10.62
CA ARG A 315 -8.74 21.32 9.18
C ARG A 315 -8.13 22.40 8.29
N VAL A 316 -7.57 23.46 8.87
CA VAL A 316 -6.88 24.53 8.12
C VAL A 316 -5.43 24.63 8.52
N VAL A 317 -4.59 25.11 7.61
CA VAL A 317 -3.24 25.55 7.98
C VAL A 317 -3.38 26.80 8.85
N GLN A 318 -2.61 26.87 9.93
CA GLN A 318 -2.69 27.93 10.93
C GLN A 318 -1.37 28.70 11.03
N THR A 319 -1.43 29.89 11.60
CA THR A 319 -0.26 30.61 12.12
C THR A 319 0.18 30.00 13.45
N ALA A 320 1.37 30.35 13.93
CA ALA A 320 1.85 29.98 15.26
C ALA A 320 0.88 30.41 16.40
N ALA A 321 0.10 31.48 16.19
CA ALA A 321 -0.92 31.95 17.12
C ALA A 321 -2.27 31.21 17.02
N GLY A 322 -2.36 30.18 16.16
CA GLY A 322 -3.57 29.39 15.96
C GLY A 322 -4.66 30.07 15.12
N GLN A 323 -4.35 31.18 14.45
CA GLN A 323 -5.26 31.81 13.49
C GLN A 323 -5.14 31.15 12.11
N PRO A 324 -6.14 31.24 11.21
CA PRO A 324 -6.03 30.72 9.85
C PRO A 324 -4.82 31.33 9.15
N TRP A 325 -4.05 30.51 8.44
CA TRP A 325 -2.97 31.01 7.62
C TRP A 325 -3.55 31.91 6.53
N THR A 326 -2.99 33.11 6.43
CA THR A 326 -3.35 34.09 5.42
C THR A 326 -2.12 34.37 4.58
N SER A 327 -2.07 33.80 3.38
CA SER A 327 -1.06 34.15 2.39
C SER A 327 -1.59 35.32 1.57
N GLY A 328 -0.92 36.48 1.63
CA GLY A 328 -1.45 37.76 1.16
C GLY A 328 -2.22 37.74 -0.16
N ALA A 329 -1.67 37.10 -1.21
CA ALA A 329 -2.29 37.04 -2.54
C ALA A 329 -3.52 36.11 -2.64
N TYR A 330 -3.67 35.14 -1.74
CA TYR A 330 -4.73 34.12 -1.80
C TYR A 330 -5.88 34.36 -0.82
N GLY A 331 -5.73 35.29 0.12
CA GLY A 331 -6.77 35.62 1.11
C GLY A 331 -6.80 34.68 2.32
N SER A 332 -7.75 34.93 3.21
CA SER A 332 -7.97 34.12 4.43
C SER A 332 -8.63 32.78 4.09
N TYR A 333 -8.37 31.75 4.92
CA TYR A 333 -8.91 30.39 4.76
C TYR A 333 -8.49 29.66 3.49
N ALA A 334 -7.57 30.23 2.71
CA ALA A 334 -7.23 29.72 1.40
C ALA A 334 -6.60 28.31 1.41
N PHE A 335 -6.00 27.89 2.54
CA PHE A 335 -5.28 26.62 2.60
C PHE A 335 -5.81 25.68 3.70
N THR A 336 -6.29 24.53 3.24
CA THR A 336 -6.76 23.43 4.09
C THR A 336 -5.60 22.52 4.52
N ASN A 337 -5.81 21.79 5.60
CA ASN A 337 -4.78 20.96 6.22
C ASN A 337 -4.66 19.61 5.51
N PHE A 338 -3.57 19.42 4.78
CA PHE A 338 -3.26 18.17 4.05
C PHE A 338 -2.91 16.97 4.94
N SER A 339 -2.87 17.13 6.26
CA SER A 339 -2.72 16.02 7.23
C SER A 339 -4.01 15.69 7.98
N ASP A 340 -5.08 16.47 7.78
CA ASP A 340 -6.36 16.19 8.41
C ASP A 340 -7.13 15.10 7.63
N PRO A 341 -7.56 14.00 8.29
CA PRO A 341 -8.24 12.90 7.60
C PRO A 341 -9.53 13.29 6.86
N VAL A 342 -10.27 14.31 7.33
CA VAL A 342 -11.51 14.76 6.67
C VAL A 342 -11.18 15.53 5.40
N VAL A 343 -10.18 16.41 5.45
CA VAL A 343 -9.69 17.16 4.27
C VAL A 343 -9.10 16.22 3.21
N VAL A 344 -8.28 15.26 3.64
CA VAL A 344 -7.70 14.23 2.78
C VAL A 344 -8.80 13.42 2.12
N ARG A 345 -9.76 12.91 2.92
CA ARG A 345 -10.85 12.08 2.41
C ARG A 345 -11.72 12.82 1.41
N TYR A 346 -12.04 14.10 1.66
CA TYR A 346 -12.82 14.92 0.73
C TYR A 346 -12.23 14.99 -0.67
N ASN A 347 -10.91 15.24 -0.78
CA ASN A 347 -10.25 15.32 -2.07
C ASN A 347 -10.14 13.93 -2.73
N ILE A 348 -9.87 12.88 -1.97
CA ILE A 348 -9.88 11.49 -2.46
C ILE A 348 -11.26 11.10 -3.00
N ASP A 349 -12.34 11.46 -2.30
CA ASP A 349 -13.70 11.13 -2.72
C ASP A 349 -14.07 11.80 -4.05
N ILE A 350 -13.66 13.06 -4.28
CA ILE A 350 -13.86 13.73 -5.58
C ILE A 350 -13.03 13.05 -6.67
N ALA A 351 -11.75 12.74 -6.41
CA ALA A 351 -10.89 12.04 -7.37
C ALA A 351 -11.43 10.65 -7.74
N ALA A 352 -11.90 9.89 -6.74
CA ALA A 352 -12.48 8.58 -6.92
C ALA A 352 -13.81 8.65 -7.70
N GLU A 353 -14.65 9.66 -7.43
CA GLU A 353 -15.87 9.89 -8.20
C GLU A 353 -15.56 10.22 -9.67
N ALA A 354 -14.61 11.11 -9.93
CA ALA A 354 -14.20 11.46 -11.29
C ALA A 354 -13.70 10.24 -12.07
N ALA A 355 -12.83 9.42 -11.46
CA ALA A 355 -12.39 8.17 -12.08
C ALA A 355 -13.58 7.22 -12.38
N ALA A 356 -14.53 7.07 -11.44
CA ALA A 356 -15.73 6.24 -11.64
C ALA A 356 -16.71 6.81 -12.69
N LEU A 357 -16.70 8.12 -12.92
CA LEU A 357 -17.50 8.76 -13.97
C LEU A 357 -16.94 8.49 -15.37
N GLY A 358 -15.64 8.19 -15.47
CA GLY A 358 -14.94 7.88 -16.72
C GLY A 358 -13.92 8.93 -17.14
N PHE A 359 -13.48 9.84 -16.26
CA PHE A 359 -12.28 10.64 -16.57
C PHE A 359 -11.09 9.70 -16.75
N ASP A 360 -10.30 9.92 -17.81
CA ASP A 360 -9.15 9.09 -18.14
C ASP A 360 -8.01 9.25 -17.10
N ASP A 361 -7.91 10.47 -16.59
CA ASP A 361 -6.87 10.93 -15.70
C ASP A 361 -7.49 11.86 -14.65
N VAL A 362 -6.98 11.80 -13.40
CA VAL A 362 -7.17 12.86 -12.40
C VAL A 362 -5.83 13.54 -12.21
N LEU A 363 -5.77 14.84 -12.46
CA LEU A 363 -4.57 15.65 -12.30
C LEU A 363 -4.74 16.57 -11.10
N TYR A 364 -4.07 16.25 -10.00
CA TYR A 364 -4.06 17.16 -8.86
C TYR A 364 -3.34 18.45 -9.18
N ASP A 365 -3.85 19.55 -8.66
CA ASP A 365 -3.17 20.84 -8.60
C ASP A 365 -3.21 21.36 -7.15
N TYR A 366 -2.30 22.26 -6.81
CA TYR A 366 -2.06 22.73 -5.44
C TYR A 366 -1.95 21.61 -4.38
N VAL A 367 -1.30 20.49 -4.72
CA VAL A 367 -0.82 19.49 -3.75
C VAL A 367 0.47 20.00 -3.10
N ARG A 368 0.31 21.03 -2.26
CA ARG A 368 1.39 21.80 -1.64
C ARG A 368 0.91 22.48 -0.37
N ARG A 369 1.86 22.88 0.47
CA ARG A 369 1.59 23.86 1.53
C ARG A 369 1.55 25.29 0.96
N PRO A 370 0.92 26.24 1.67
CA PRO A 370 1.02 27.66 1.34
C PRO A 370 2.45 28.19 1.38
N ASP A 371 2.67 29.31 0.69
CA ASP A 371 3.91 30.09 0.77
C ASP A 371 4.12 30.66 2.18
N GLY A 372 5.40 30.81 2.56
CA GLY A 372 5.83 31.40 3.82
C GLY A 372 6.78 30.50 4.62
N HIS A 373 7.32 31.06 5.70
CA HIS A 373 8.24 30.38 6.60
C HIS A 373 7.51 29.29 7.40
N ILE A 374 8.03 28.05 7.32
CA ILE A 374 7.40 26.90 7.98
C ILE A 374 7.36 27.06 9.51
N GLU A 375 8.33 27.78 10.08
CA GLU A 375 8.42 28.07 11.52
C GLU A 375 7.28 28.98 12.02
N GLN A 376 6.62 29.69 11.11
CA GLN A 376 5.46 30.53 11.41
C GLN A 376 4.14 29.78 11.20
N MET A 377 4.19 28.60 10.55
CA MET A 377 3.04 27.78 10.26
C MET A 377 2.85 26.71 11.32
N ARG A 378 1.59 26.40 11.59
CA ARG A 378 1.16 25.23 12.34
C ARG A 378 0.23 24.43 11.45
N ILE A 379 0.55 23.14 11.30
CA ILE A 379 -0.26 22.16 10.56
C ILE A 379 -0.75 21.16 11.62
N PRO A 380 -1.98 21.34 12.17
CA PRO A 380 -2.48 20.49 13.24
C PRO A 380 -2.46 19.00 12.85
N GLY A 381 -2.05 18.14 13.78
CA GLY A 381 -2.04 16.69 13.56
C GLY A 381 -0.93 16.16 12.64
N LEU A 382 -0.09 17.02 12.05
CA LEU A 382 1.06 16.59 11.26
C LEU A 382 2.12 15.92 12.18
N THR A 383 2.42 14.65 11.91
CA THR A 383 3.42 13.85 12.65
C THR A 383 4.68 13.55 11.82
N THR A 384 4.67 13.91 10.54
CA THR A 384 5.75 13.69 9.57
C THR A 384 6.22 15.04 9.00
N THR A 385 7.10 15.04 7.99
CA THR A 385 7.39 16.29 7.26
C THR A 385 6.22 16.65 6.33
N PRO A 386 6.01 17.94 5.99
CA PRO A 386 5.01 18.34 5.02
C PRO A 386 5.06 17.59 3.69
N GLU A 387 6.28 17.33 3.18
CA GLU A 387 6.53 16.60 1.94
C GLU A 387 6.04 15.15 2.04
N ALA A 388 6.34 14.48 3.17
CA ALA A 388 5.92 13.11 3.40
C ALA A 388 4.39 12.99 3.53
N ALA A 389 3.73 13.97 4.14
CA ALA A 389 2.27 14.01 4.23
C ALA A 389 1.61 14.19 2.84
N ILE A 390 2.15 15.06 1.98
CA ILE A 390 1.68 15.21 0.59
C ILE A 390 1.92 13.93 -0.23
N ALA A 391 3.09 13.30 -0.06
CA ALA A 391 3.39 12.06 -0.74
C ALA A 391 2.45 10.93 -0.30
N ASP A 392 2.13 10.83 1.00
CA ASP A 392 1.17 9.85 1.51
C ASP A 392 -0.27 10.12 1.03
N PHE A 393 -0.69 11.40 0.94
CA PHE A 393 -1.96 11.79 0.32
C PHE A 393 -2.07 11.30 -1.13
N LEU A 394 -1.01 11.47 -1.93
CA LEU A 394 -0.96 10.98 -3.31
C LEU A 394 -0.99 9.45 -3.36
N ARG A 395 -0.27 8.77 -2.45
CA ARG A 395 -0.29 7.31 -2.33
C ARG A 395 -1.70 6.79 -2.07
N GLN A 396 -2.43 7.39 -1.14
CA GLN A 396 -3.81 7.02 -0.82
C GLN A 396 -4.75 7.28 -2.01
N THR A 397 -4.61 8.42 -2.68
CA THR A 397 -5.46 8.74 -3.85
C THR A 397 -5.20 7.78 -5.00
N GLN A 398 -3.94 7.42 -5.27
CA GLN A 398 -3.59 6.60 -6.43
C GLN A 398 -4.28 5.24 -6.39
N THR A 399 -4.36 4.61 -5.21
CA THR A 399 -5.10 3.35 -5.03
C THR A 399 -6.57 3.49 -5.45
N GLU A 400 -7.23 4.56 -5.03
CA GLU A 400 -8.64 4.78 -5.36
C GLU A 400 -8.86 5.12 -6.84
N VAL A 401 -7.96 5.90 -7.45
CA VAL A 401 -8.05 6.30 -8.85
C VAL A 401 -7.72 5.13 -9.80
N ARG A 402 -6.63 4.39 -9.55
CA ARG A 402 -6.24 3.24 -10.39
C ARG A 402 -7.24 2.10 -10.34
N SER A 403 -7.80 1.79 -9.16
CA SER A 403 -8.82 0.74 -9.02
C SER A 403 -10.11 1.03 -9.81
N ARG A 404 -10.30 2.28 -10.25
CA ARG A 404 -11.42 2.74 -11.10
C ARG A 404 -11.03 2.97 -12.55
N GLY A 405 -9.80 2.60 -12.93
CA GLY A 405 -9.35 2.60 -14.33
C GLY A 405 -8.79 3.93 -14.84
N ALA A 406 -8.51 4.90 -13.96
CA ALA A 406 -7.91 6.17 -14.33
C ALA A 406 -6.45 6.29 -13.88
N LEU A 407 -5.70 7.22 -14.48
CA LEU A 407 -4.34 7.58 -14.08
C LEU A 407 -4.34 8.75 -13.09
N LEU A 408 -3.35 8.80 -12.20
CA LEU A 408 -3.15 9.91 -11.28
C LEU A 408 -1.94 10.75 -11.68
N GLY A 409 -2.16 12.04 -11.95
CA GLY A 409 -1.11 13.03 -12.14
C GLY A 409 -1.01 14.01 -10.95
N ALA A 410 0.15 14.67 -10.83
CA ALA A 410 0.31 15.79 -9.91
C ALA A 410 1.01 16.98 -10.59
N SER A 411 0.35 18.13 -10.57
CA SER A 411 0.92 19.40 -10.98
C SER A 411 1.86 19.93 -9.90
N VAL A 412 3.08 20.25 -10.30
CA VAL A 412 4.13 20.75 -9.40
C VAL A 412 4.63 22.11 -9.90
N PHE A 413 4.86 23.04 -8.98
CA PHE A 413 5.38 24.36 -9.35
C PHE A 413 6.78 24.21 -9.90
N GLY A 414 7.13 24.93 -10.96
CA GLY A 414 8.45 24.81 -11.59
C GLY A 414 9.60 24.91 -10.58
N ILE A 415 9.48 25.82 -9.59
CA ILE A 415 10.55 26.07 -8.63
C ILE A 415 10.81 24.91 -7.65
N SER A 416 9.85 23.99 -7.49
CA SER A 416 9.97 22.86 -6.57
C SER A 416 11.12 21.90 -6.89
N VAL A 417 11.62 21.89 -8.14
CA VAL A 417 12.79 21.08 -8.50
C VAL A 417 14.09 21.55 -7.84
N ASP A 418 14.16 22.83 -7.49
CA ASP A 418 15.31 23.47 -6.83
C ASP A 418 15.05 23.67 -5.33
N ARG A 419 13.84 24.11 -4.98
CA ARG A 419 13.41 24.45 -3.62
C ARG A 419 12.15 23.67 -3.20
N PRO A 420 12.21 22.33 -3.12
CA PRO A 420 11.03 21.49 -2.87
C PRO A 420 10.35 21.79 -1.52
N THR A 421 11.14 22.07 -0.49
CA THR A 421 10.65 22.24 0.90
C THR A 421 9.95 23.58 1.15
N GLU A 422 10.16 24.58 0.29
CA GLU A 422 9.51 25.90 0.39
C GLU A 422 7.99 25.82 0.18
N ILE A 423 7.52 24.76 -0.47
CA ILE A 423 6.10 24.53 -0.73
C ILE A 423 5.70 23.06 -0.53
N ALA A 424 6.58 22.26 0.06
CA ALA A 424 6.40 20.84 0.35
C ALA A 424 6.15 19.96 -0.89
N GLN A 425 6.72 20.33 -2.03
CA GLN A 425 6.68 19.54 -3.27
C GLN A 425 8.02 18.85 -3.50
N ASP A 426 8.30 17.80 -2.75
CA ASP A 426 9.46 16.94 -3.02
C ASP A 426 9.19 16.07 -4.25
N ILE A 427 9.86 16.40 -5.35
CA ILE A 427 9.66 15.75 -6.65
C ILE A 427 9.93 14.26 -6.59
N ARG A 428 10.95 13.82 -5.86
CA ARG A 428 11.31 12.40 -5.79
C ARG A 428 10.30 11.62 -4.95
N GLN A 429 9.77 12.20 -3.87
CA GLN A 429 8.73 11.58 -3.06
C GLN A 429 7.39 11.53 -3.80
N ILE A 430 6.99 12.62 -4.46
CA ILE A 430 5.76 12.68 -5.29
C ILE A 430 5.81 11.64 -6.41
N SER A 431 6.93 11.55 -7.13
CA SER A 431 7.11 10.64 -8.27
C SER A 431 6.94 9.15 -7.91
N ARG A 432 7.02 8.80 -6.63
CA ARG A 432 6.76 7.44 -6.15
C ARG A 432 5.29 7.10 -6.04
N TYR A 433 4.36 8.04 -6.22
CA TYR A 433 2.94 7.79 -5.94
C TYR A 433 2.00 8.36 -7.01
N VAL A 434 2.54 8.78 -8.15
CA VAL A 434 1.78 9.23 -9.31
C VAL A 434 2.23 8.50 -10.57
N ASP A 435 1.37 8.50 -11.58
CA ASP A 435 1.67 7.96 -12.92
C ASP A 435 2.48 8.96 -13.76
N TYR A 436 2.25 10.25 -13.54
CA TYR A 436 3.04 11.33 -14.12
C TYR A 436 3.08 12.57 -13.23
N ILE A 437 4.11 13.40 -13.40
CA ILE A 437 4.17 14.75 -12.85
C ILE A 437 4.01 15.78 -13.96
N SER A 438 3.37 16.90 -13.62
CA SER A 438 3.13 18.01 -14.55
C SER A 438 3.79 19.29 -14.03
N PRO A 439 5.09 19.51 -14.31
CA PRO A 439 5.75 20.72 -13.87
C PRO A 439 5.22 21.96 -14.59
N MET A 440 4.84 22.98 -13.82
CA MET A 440 4.41 24.30 -14.29
C MET A 440 5.62 25.18 -14.55
N VAL A 441 6.11 25.16 -15.80
CA VAL A 441 7.36 25.81 -16.22
C VAL A 441 7.12 27.14 -16.95
N TYR A 442 6.02 27.82 -16.63
CA TYR A 442 5.59 29.08 -17.27
C TYR A 442 6.71 30.15 -17.26
N PRO A 443 7.23 30.57 -18.43
CA PRO A 443 8.30 31.56 -18.53
C PRO A 443 8.05 32.86 -17.76
N SER A 444 6.79 33.31 -17.67
CA SER A 444 6.43 34.55 -16.98
C SER A 444 6.53 34.49 -15.46
N HIS A 445 6.68 33.30 -14.88
CA HIS A 445 6.65 33.08 -13.43
C HIS A 445 8.05 32.92 -12.81
N TRP A 446 9.10 33.07 -13.62
CA TRP A 446 10.48 32.96 -13.17
C TRP A 446 11.11 34.33 -12.94
N ALA A 447 11.88 34.45 -11.85
CA ALA A 447 12.69 35.64 -11.61
C ALA A 447 13.86 35.74 -12.61
N PRO A 448 14.36 36.94 -12.92
CA PRO A 448 15.59 37.11 -13.69
C PRO A 448 16.76 36.30 -13.12
N GLY A 449 17.45 35.53 -13.96
CA GLY A 449 18.62 34.73 -13.59
C GLY A 449 18.32 33.28 -13.20
N GLU A 450 17.05 32.89 -13.02
CA GLU A 450 16.66 31.50 -12.74
C GLU A 450 17.18 30.56 -13.83
N PHE A 451 17.76 29.42 -13.41
CA PHE A 451 18.47 28.47 -14.29
C PHE A 451 19.54 29.11 -15.20
N GLY A 452 20.11 30.25 -14.79
CA GLY A 452 21.10 30.99 -15.58
C GLY A 452 20.51 31.67 -16.84
N VAL A 453 19.21 31.94 -16.84
CA VAL A 453 18.51 32.64 -17.92
C VAL A 453 18.22 34.08 -17.50
N GLY A 454 18.89 35.05 -18.13
CA GLY A 454 18.83 36.46 -17.70
C GLY A 454 17.43 37.08 -17.70
N ASN A 455 16.61 36.80 -18.71
CA ASN A 455 15.19 37.18 -18.77
C ASN A 455 14.37 35.95 -19.21
N PRO A 456 13.86 35.14 -18.27
CA PRO A 456 13.12 33.93 -18.61
C PRO A 456 11.88 34.18 -19.48
N ASN A 457 11.11 35.21 -19.16
CA ASN A 457 9.83 35.48 -19.82
C ASN A 457 9.97 35.79 -21.32
N SER A 458 11.06 36.45 -21.72
CA SER A 458 11.37 36.72 -23.13
C SER A 458 12.24 35.64 -23.77
N ARG A 459 12.57 34.55 -23.07
CA ARG A 459 13.43 33.45 -23.55
C ARG A 459 12.79 32.10 -23.23
N PRO A 460 11.56 31.84 -23.75
CA PRO A 460 10.75 30.70 -23.35
C PRO A 460 11.43 29.35 -23.61
N TYR A 461 12.14 29.18 -24.74
CA TYR A 461 12.91 27.96 -25.01
C TYR A 461 13.95 27.69 -23.91
N ASP A 462 14.75 28.70 -23.57
CA ASP A 462 15.91 28.55 -22.70
C ASP A 462 15.53 28.21 -21.26
N ILE A 463 14.47 28.83 -20.72
CA ILE A 463 14.01 28.54 -19.36
C ILE A 463 13.32 27.17 -19.29
N VAL A 464 12.50 26.82 -20.27
CA VAL A 464 11.79 25.54 -20.30
C VAL A 464 12.77 24.39 -20.48
N VAL A 465 13.73 24.48 -21.41
CA VAL A 465 14.67 23.37 -21.65
C VAL A 465 15.53 23.09 -20.42
N ARG A 466 15.96 24.12 -19.69
CA ARG A 466 16.82 23.98 -18.50
C ARG A 466 16.06 23.52 -17.27
N SER A 467 14.86 24.05 -17.04
CA SER A 467 14.03 23.61 -15.92
C SER A 467 13.55 22.17 -16.10
N LEU A 468 13.12 21.77 -17.30
CA LEU A 468 12.73 20.39 -17.58
C LEU A 468 13.90 19.40 -17.50
N ALA A 469 15.11 19.81 -17.89
CA ALA A 469 16.31 19.00 -17.66
C ALA A 469 16.57 18.75 -16.17
N ALA A 470 16.32 19.76 -15.32
CA ALA A 470 16.42 19.60 -13.87
C ALA A 470 15.35 18.63 -13.33
N PHE A 471 14.11 18.69 -13.84
CA PHE A 471 13.06 17.74 -13.46
C PHE A 471 13.40 16.31 -13.88
N ALA A 472 13.89 16.12 -15.11
CA ALA A 472 14.33 14.82 -15.61
C ALA A 472 15.43 14.22 -14.71
N LYS A 473 16.38 15.05 -14.27
CA LYS A 473 17.41 14.64 -13.31
C LYS A 473 16.84 14.31 -11.92
N ALA A 474 15.86 15.08 -11.44
CA ALA A 474 15.26 14.87 -10.12
C ALA A 474 14.49 13.54 -10.01
N VAL A 475 13.97 13.04 -11.13
CA VAL A 475 13.22 11.77 -11.21
C VAL A 475 14.04 10.61 -11.77
N GLU A 476 15.35 10.79 -11.96
CA GLU A 476 16.24 9.73 -12.47
C GLU A 476 16.17 8.47 -11.59
N GLY A 477 16.07 7.31 -12.24
CA GLY A 477 15.87 6.02 -11.56
C GLY A 477 14.43 5.77 -11.08
N THR A 478 13.47 6.61 -11.49
CA THR A 478 12.04 6.33 -11.36
C THR A 478 11.41 6.16 -12.74
N ASP A 479 10.25 5.49 -12.79
CA ASP A 479 9.48 5.28 -14.01
C ASP A 479 8.39 6.35 -14.25
N VAL A 480 8.41 7.45 -13.49
CA VAL A 480 7.41 8.52 -13.64
C VAL A 480 7.58 9.24 -14.98
N GLN A 481 6.47 9.56 -15.64
CA GLN A 481 6.51 10.42 -16.82
C GLN A 481 6.43 11.90 -16.44
N ILE A 482 7.06 12.75 -17.24
CA ILE A 482 6.97 14.21 -17.11
C ILE A 482 6.12 14.73 -18.27
N ILE A 483 5.01 15.40 -17.94
CA ILE A 483 4.08 16.01 -18.90
C ILE A 483 3.91 17.48 -18.52
N PRO A 484 4.77 18.39 -19.01
CA PRO A 484 4.81 19.76 -18.53
C PRO A 484 3.58 20.58 -18.88
N TRP A 485 3.24 21.48 -17.97
CA TRP A 485 2.37 22.62 -18.20
C TRP A 485 3.16 23.74 -18.86
N LEU A 486 2.71 24.19 -20.03
CA LEU A 486 3.32 25.24 -20.83
C LEU A 486 2.40 26.46 -20.92
N GLN A 487 2.99 27.65 -21.03
CA GLN A 487 2.25 28.91 -21.04
C GLN A 487 1.71 29.24 -22.44
N ASP A 488 0.46 29.67 -22.54
CA ASP A 488 -0.13 30.19 -23.77
C ASP A 488 -0.88 31.52 -23.55
N PHE A 489 -0.30 32.39 -22.72
CA PHE A 489 -0.87 33.71 -22.41
C PHE A 489 0.22 34.76 -22.29
N SER A 490 -0.18 36.02 -22.46
CA SER A 490 0.70 37.17 -22.32
C SER A 490 0.71 37.68 -20.88
N LEU A 491 1.89 37.79 -20.28
CA LEU A 491 2.11 38.48 -19.00
C LEU A 491 3.47 39.17 -19.04
N GLY A 492 3.48 40.51 -19.19
CA GLY A 492 4.71 41.30 -19.35
C GLY A 492 5.41 41.18 -20.72
N VAL A 493 5.24 40.05 -21.43
CA VAL A 493 5.69 39.81 -22.80
C VAL A 493 4.49 39.36 -23.64
N SER A 494 4.39 39.86 -24.88
CA SER A 494 3.39 39.40 -25.84
C SER A 494 3.72 37.98 -26.28
N TYR A 495 2.79 37.07 -26.03
CA TYR A 495 2.91 35.65 -26.37
C TYR A 495 2.13 35.34 -27.63
N GLY A 496 2.72 34.58 -28.55
CA GLY A 496 2.06 34.10 -29.75
C GLY A 496 2.56 32.70 -30.16
N PRO A 497 2.26 32.27 -31.39
CA PRO A 497 2.58 30.91 -31.85
C PRO A 497 4.07 30.55 -31.76
N GLY A 498 4.96 31.52 -31.96
CA GLY A 498 6.41 31.31 -31.89
C GLY A 498 6.88 30.97 -30.48
N GLU A 499 6.40 31.68 -29.47
CA GLU A 499 6.75 31.45 -28.07
C GLU A 499 6.18 30.12 -27.54
N VAL A 500 4.96 29.75 -27.95
CA VAL A 500 4.36 28.44 -27.61
C VAL A 500 5.17 27.30 -28.26
N ALA A 501 5.47 27.41 -29.56
CA ALA A 501 6.26 26.41 -30.27
C ALA A 501 7.68 26.27 -29.67
N ALA A 502 8.27 27.38 -29.20
CA ALA A 502 9.56 27.36 -28.52
C ALA A 502 9.53 26.50 -27.24
N GLN A 503 8.48 26.59 -26.43
CA GLN A 503 8.34 25.75 -25.23
C GLN A 503 8.12 24.27 -25.58
N ILE A 504 7.27 23.97 -26.58
CA ILE A 504 7.02 22.59 -27.04
C ILE A 504 8.33 21.96 -27.56
N ASN A 505 9.11 22.71 -28.32
CA ASN A 505 10.41 22.26 -28.82
C ASN A 505 11.41 22.03 -27.67
N ALA A 506 11.38 22.87 -26.63
CA ALA A 506 12.21 22.71 -25.43
C ALA A 506 11.83 21.46 -24.61
N ALA A 507 10.54 21.13 -24.50
CA ALA A 507 10.07 19.88 -23.92
C ALA A 507 10.55 18.67 -24.74
N ARG A 508 10.39 18.72 -26.08
CA ARG A 508 10.86 17.67 -26.99
C ARG A 508 12.37 17.44 -26.90
N ALA A 509 13.16 18.51 -26.74
CA ALA A 509 14.61 18.42 -26.56
C ALA A 509 15.01 17.64 -25.29
N ASN A 510 14.11 17.52 -24.30
CA ASN A 510 14.26 16.70 -23.10
C ASN A 510 13.57 15.32 -23.22
N GLY A 511 13.16 14.91 -24.43
CA GLY A 511 12.44 13.64 -24.66
C GLY A 511 10.97 13.66 -24.23
N MET A 512 10.43 14.84 -23.88
CA MET A 512 9.03 15.00 -23.45
C MET A 512 8.18 15.40 -24.66
N ASN A 513 7.36 14.47 -25.16
CA ASN A 513 6.49 14.70 -26.32
C ASN A 513 5.05 15.09 -25.96
N SER A 514 4.69 14.93 -24.68
CA SER A 514 3.39 15.29 -24.14
C SER A 514 3.46 16.61 -23.39
N PHE A 515 2.37 17.36 -23.37
CA PHE A 515 2.27 18.65 -22.68
C PHE A 515 0.81 19.05 -22.47
N LEU A 516 0.61 19.99 -21.55
CA LEU A 516 -0.64 20.72 -21.38
C LEU A 516 -0.39 22.21 -21.63
N LEU A 517 -1.25 22.88 -22.39
CA LEU A 517 -1.22 24.34 -22.53
C LEU A 517 -2.18 24.98 -21.52
N TRP A 518 -1.68 26.02 -20.85
CA TRP A 518 -2.44 26.84 -19.93
C TRP A 518 -2.64 28.25 -20.48
N ALA A 519 -3.89 28.68 -20.57
CA ALA A 519 -4.26 30.07 -20.79
C ALA A 519 -5.48 30.42 -19.91
N PRO A 520 -5.42 31.44 -19.04
CA PRO A 520 -6.51 31.75 -18.10
C PRO A 520 -7.81 32.19 -18.78
N ASN A 521 -7.73 32.66 -20.03
CA ASN A 521 -8.89 33.04 -20.84
C ASN A 521 -9.42 31.88 -21.72
N CYS A 522 -8.80 30.68 -21.62
CA CYS A 522 -9.09 29.50 -22.43
C CYS A 522 -9.03 29.76 -23.94
N ARG A 523 -8.15 30.67 -24.39
CA ARG A 523 -7.87 30.94 -25.81
C ARG A 523 -6.45 30.52 -26.11
N TYR A 524 -6.27 29.72 -27.14
CA TYR A 524 -5.01 29.06 -27.46
C TYR A 524 -4.49 29.47 -28.84
N HIS A 525 -3.17 29.61 -28.97
CA HIS A 525 -2.50 29.87 -30.22
C HIS A 525 -2.30 28.55 -31.00
N ASP A 526 -3.40 28.02 -31.53
CA ASP A 526 -3.46 26.74 -32.24
C ASP A 526 -2.52 26.63 -33.47
N ALA A 527 -2.04 27.75 -34.02
CA ALA A 527 -1.02 27.79 -35.06
C ALA A 527 0.36 27.28 -34.60
N ALA A 528 0.61 27.23 -33.28
CA ALA A 528 1.79 26.60 -32.71
C ALA A 528 1.75 25.06 -32.75
N LEU A 529 0.55 24.50 -32.95
CA LEU A 529 0.29 23.07 -32.93
C LEU A 529 0.23 22.56 -34.38
N GLY A 530 1.21 21.75 -34.78
CA GLY A 530 1.09 20.93 -35.99
C GLY A 530 0.06 19.81 -35.80
N PRO A 531 -0.41 19.13 -36.87
CA PRO A 531 -1.20 17.91 -36.73
C PRO A 531 -0.48 16.90 -35.82
N ALA A 532 -1.22 16.05 -35.10
CA ALA A 532 -0.64 14.84 -34.51
C ALA A 532 0.01 14.01 -35.65
N GLY A 533 1.28 13.66 -35.47
CA GLY A 533 2.08 12.92 -36.44
C GLY A 533 1.91 11.42 -36.32
#